data_AF-A0A9W7WQ05-F1
#
_entry.id   AF-A0A9W7WQ05-F1
#
_cell.length_a   1.000
_cell.length_b   1.000
_cell.length_c   1.000
_cell.angle_alpha   90.00
_cell.angle_beta   90.00
_cell.angle_gamma   90.00
#
_symmetry.space_group_name_H-M   'P 1'
#
loop_
_entity.id
_entity.type
_entity.pdbx_description
1 polymer ?
#
loop_
_entity_poly.entity_id
_entity_poly.type
_entity_poly.pdbx_seq_one_letter_code
_entity_poly.pdbx_strand_id
1 'polypeptide(L)'
;MGKKFMAGFKKFMKKKGVYANLIIGFLQLGLEKLLGMDFACPCNPQLNLIFSFAYFLIPAVFSSAFMFYVQSPNCKAKRSFSIVTCLIPAIIWVMLLFFDGQYLACARASREGLMVQTDGSALTWCKPIDDIKHITDDNKAELMTFFSIRNISQTVGLGMLFLISLVLICFGCKRYGKD
;
A
#
# COMPACT_ATOMS: atom_id res chain seq x y z
N MET A 1 -12.19 -33.97 -6.16
CA MET A 1 -11.09 -33.09 -5.68
C MET A 1 -11.61 -31.81 -5.01
N GLY A 2 -12.57 -31.08 -5.58
CA GLY A 2 -13.09 -29.80 -5.03
C GLY A 2 -13.70 -29.84 -3.61
N LYS A 3 -14.43 -30.91 -3.24
CA LYS A 3 -15.07 -31.00 -1.91
C LYS A 3 -14.06 -31.05 -0.74
N LYS A 4 -12.92 -31.74 -0.91
CA LYS A 4 -11.85 -31.80 0.10
C LYS A 4 -11.10 -30.46 0.21
N PHE A 5 -10.82 -29.82 -0.92
CA PHE A 5 -10.23 -28.47 -0.96
C PHE A 5 -11.11 -27.44 -0.25
N MET A 6 -12.42 -27.43 -0.55
CA MET A 6 -13.37 -26.48 0.01
C MET A 6 -13.59 -26.70 1.51
N ALA A 7 -13.57 -27.95 1.98
CA ALA A 7 -13.58 -28.27 3.40
C ALA A 7 -12.29 -27.81 4.13
N GLY A 8 -11.13 -28.01 3.50
CA GLY A 8 -9.85 -27.52 4.01
C GLY A 8 -9.77 -25.99 4.07
N PHE A 9 -10.22 -25.31 3.02
CA PHE A 9 -10.29 -23.85 2.96
C PHE A 9 -11.23 -23.28 4.02
N LYS A 10 -12.43 -23.86 4.20
CA LYS A 10 -13.37 -23.46 5.25
C LYS A 10 -12.79 -23.65 6.65
N LYS A 11 -12.02 -24.72 6.88
CA LYS A 11 -11.31 -24.98 8.14
C LYS A 11 -10.18 -23.98 8.38
N PHE A 12 -9.46 -23.57 7.33
CA PHE A 12 -8.41 -22.55 7.40
C PHE A 12 -8.98 -21.17 7.71
N MET A 13 -10.05 -20.76 7.00
CA MET A 13 -10.76 -19.49 7.22
C MET A 13 -11.37 -19.36 8.62
N LYS A 14 -11.82 -20.47 9.22
CA LYS A 14 -12.36 -20.48 10.59
C LYS A 14 -11.30 -20.24 11.68
N LYS A 15 -10.00 -20.20 11.36
CA LYS A 15 -8.98 -19.82 12.35
C LYS A 15 -9.12 -18.32 12.66
N LYS A 16 -9.30 -17.99 13.95
CA LYS A 16 -9.51 -16.61 14.42
C LYS A 16 -8.51 -15.59 13.85
N GLY A 17 -7.22 -15.94 13.76
CA GLY A 17 -6.18 -15.06 13.21
C GLY A 17 -6.29 -14.83 11.70
N VAL A 18 -6.75 -15.81 10.92
CA VAL A 18 -6.95 -15.67 9.46
C VAL A 18 -8.17 -14.79 9.19
N TYR A 19 -9.27 -15.03 9.90
CA TYR A 19 -10.49 -14.23 9.78
C TYR A 19 -10.26 -12.76 10.18
N ALA A 20 -9.54 -12.51 11.28
CA ALA A 20 -9.18 -11.16 11.71
C ALA A 20 -8.30 -10.43 10.69
N ASN A 21 -7.26 -11.10 10.15
CA ASN A 21 -6.41 -10.53 9.10
C ASN A 21 -7.19 -10.18 7.83
N LEU A 22 -8.17 -11.01 7.46
CA LEU A 22 -9.00 -10.77 6.29
C LEU A 22 -9.91 -9.55 6.47
N ILE A 23 -10.54 -9.39 7.63
CA ILE A 23 -11.32 -8.18 7.97
C ILE A 23 -10.43 -6.94 7.94
N ILE A 24 -9.25 -7.00 8.57
CA ILE A 24 -8.30 -5.89 8.58
C ILE A 24 -7.86 -5.54 7.16
N GLY A 25 -7.60 -6.54 6.30
CA GLY A 25 -7.27 -6.31 4.89
C GLY A 25 -8.37 -5.58 4.13
N PHE A 26 -9.64 -5.95 4.32
CA PHE A 26 -10.77 -5.21 3.73
C PHE A 26 -10.87 -3.79 4.27
N LEU A 27 -10.67 -3.60 5.57
CA LEU A 27 -10.66 -2.26 6.19
C LEU A 27 -9.53 -1.39 5.63
N GLN A 28 -8.35 -1.97 5.42
CA GLN A 28 -7.20 -1.29 4.82
C GLN A 28 -7.46 -0.89 3.37
N LEU A 29 -8.07 -1.77 2.58
CA LEU A 29 -8.49 -1.44 1.21
C LEU A 29 -9.47 -0.27 1.18
N GLY A 30 -10.47 -0.29 2.06
CA GLY A 30 -11.43 0.82 2.18
C GLY A 30 -10.75 2.12 2.60
N LEU A 31 -9.86 2.06 3.60
CA LEU A 31 -9.10 3.21 4.07
C LEU A 31 -8.18 3.78 2.98
N GLU A 32 -7.50 2.94 2.20
CA GLU A 32 -6.66 3.42 1.09
C GLU A 32 -7.50 4.17 0.05
N LYS A 33 -8.69 3.67 -0.32
CA LYS A 33 -9.56 4.38 -1.26
C LYS A 33 -10.09 5.70 -0.71
N LEU A 34 -10.44 5.74 0.58
CA LEU A 34 -10.84 7.00 1.24
C LEU A 34 -9.70 8.01 1.27
N LEU A 35 -8.51 7.58 1.70
CA LEU A 35 -7.34 8.47 1.73
C LEU A 35 -6.92 8.90 0.34
N GLY A 36 -7.05 8.04 -0.67
CA GLY A 36 -6.70 8.37 -2.05
C GLY A 36 -7.64 9.37 -2.72
N MET A 37 -8.91 9.44 -2.28
CA MET A 37 -9.87 10.44 -2.76
C MET A 37 -9.56 11.84 -2.24
N ASP A 38 -9.13 11.95 -0.98
CA ASP A 38 -8.84 13.23 -0.32
C ASP A 38 -7.35 13.60 -0.36
N PHE A 39 -6.50 12.73 -0.91
CA PHE A 39 -5.07 12.99 -0.96
C PHE A 39 -4.76 14.13 -1.93
N ALA A 40 -4.25 15.22 -1.35
CA ALA A 40 -3.66 16.33 -2.08
C ALA A 40 -2.17 16.43 -1.72
N CYS A 41 -1.30 16.21 -2.69
CA CYS A 41 0.13 16.42 -2.49
C CYS A 41 0.39 17.90 -2.20
N PRO A 42 1.08 18.26 -1.10
CA PRO A 42 1.47 19.64 -0.89
C PRO A 42 2.33 20.13 -2.08
N CYS A 43 2.33 21.44 -2.33
CA CYS A 43 3.25 22.04 -3.29
C CYS A 43 4.42 22.66 -2.53
N ASN A 44 5.06 21.86 -1.68
CA ASN A 44 6.26 22.26 -0.95
C ASN A 44 7.18 21.04 -0.78
N PRO A 45 8.43 21.09 -1.29
CA PRO A 45 9.32 19.93 -1.33
C PRO A 45 9.57 19.27 0.03
N GLN A 46 9.66 20.06 1.11
CA GLN A 46 9.89 19.52 2.46
C GLN A 46 8.63 18.83 3.00
N LEU A 47 7.46 19.43 2.77
CA LEU A 47 6.19 18.84 3.18
C LEU A 47 5.86 17.59 2.37
N ASN A 48 6.22 17.51 1.10
CA ASN A 48 5.94 16.38 0.23
C ASN A 48 6.50 15.08 0.76
N LEU A 49 7.76 15.12 1.20
CA LEU A 49 8.43 13.98 1.80
C LEU A 49 7.79 13.59 3.14
N ILE A 50 7.54 14.57 4.01
CA ILE A 50 6.96 14.35 5.34
C ILE A 50 5.54 13.78 5.23
N PHE A 51 4.69 14.38 4.40
CA PHE A 51 3.32 13.92 4.18
C PHE A 51 3.33 12.50 3.62
N SER A 52 4.06 12.27 2.54
CA SER A 52 4.12 10.94 1.92
C SER A 52 4.60 9.90 2.92
N PHE A 53 5.67 10.18 3.66
CA PHE A 53 6.19 9.27 4.69
C PHE A 53 5.17 9.00 5.81
N ALA A 54 4.42 10.02 6.26
CA ALA A 54 3.38 9.86 7.27
C ALA A 54 2.26 8.91 6.80
N TYR A 55 1.81 9.04 5.55
CA TYR A 55 0.82 8.13 4.95
C TYR A 55 1.31 6.68 4.85
N PHE A 56 2.62 6.48 4.60
CA PHE A 56 3.22 5.15 4.64
C PHE A 56 3.32 4.58 6.06
N LEU A 57 3.79 5.37 7.02
CA LEU A 57 4.17 4.87 8.35
C LEU A 57 2.99 4.75 9.31
N ILE A 58 2.13 5.78 9.41
CA ILE A 58 1.11 5.86 10.46
C ILE A 58 0.10 4.71 10.36
N PRO A 59 -0.53 4.44 9.20
CA PRO A 59 -1.52 3.37 9.11
C PRO A 59 -0.89 1.97 9.15
N ALA A 60 0.36 1.82 8.68
CA ALA A 60 1.11 0.57 8.79
C ALA A 60 1.40 0.21 10.26
N VAL A 61 1.88 1.17 11.05
CA VAL A 61 2.13 0.99 12.49
C VAL A 61 0.82 0.74 13.23
N PHE A 62 -0.22 1.53 12.96
CA PHE A 62 -1.54 1.37 13.59
C PHE A 62 -2.13 -0.03 13.35
N SER A 63 -2.18 -0.47 12.09
CA SER A 63 -2.74 -1.78 11.75
C SER A 63 -1.94 -2.95 12.33
N SER A 64 -0.61 -2.84 12.39
CA SER A 64 0.24 -3.86 13.02
C SER A 64 0.09 -3.91 14.53
N ALA A 65 0.02 -2.73 15.19
CA ALA A 65 -0.21 -2.63 16.62
C ALA A 65 -1.60 -3.18 17.00
N PHE A 66 -2.63 -2.86 16.21
CA PHE A 66 -3.98 -3.40 16.39
C PHE A 66 -3.98 -4.93 16.23
N MET A 67 -3.29 -5.46 15.23
CA MET A 67 -3.21 -6.91 15.04
C MET A 67 -2.42 -7.60 16.16
N PHE A 68 -1.38 -6.95 16.69
CA PHE A 68 -0.66 -7.41 17.88
C PHE A 68 -1.57 -7.47 19.11
N TYR A 69 -2.39 -6.44 19.33
CA TYR A 69 -3.38 -6.40 20.41
C TYR A 69 -4.41 -7.54 20.28
N VAL A 70 -4.98 -7.75 19.09
CA VAL A 70 -5.97 -8.81 18.84
C VAL A 70 -5.37 -10.22 18.98
N GLN A 71 -4.13 -10.42 18.51
CA GLN A 71 -3.45 -11.72 18.59
C GLN A 71 -2.85 -12.00 19.98
N SER A 72 -2.80 -11.02 20.89
CA SER A 72 -2.22 -11.17 22.23
C SER A 72 -3.28 -11.22 23.33
N PRO A 73 -3.91 -12.38 23.60
CA PRO A 73 -4.73 -12.51 24.80
C PRO A 73 -3.93 -12.82 26.07
N ASN A 74 -2.64 -13.23 26.02
CA ASN A 74 -1.85 -13.59 27.22
C ASN A 74 -0.30 -13.72 27.04
N CYS A 75 0.34 -13.03 26.08
CA CYS A 75 1.82 -12.98 25.92
C CYS A 75 2.61 -14.32 25.99
N LYS A 76 1.97 -15.48 25.80
CA LYS A 76 2.64 -16.79 25.69
C LYS A 76 2.81 -17.18 24.22
N ALA A 77 3.42 -16.31 23.43
CA ALA A 77 3.60 -16.55 22.00
C ALA A 77 4.90 -17.31 21.73
N LYS A 78 4.83 -18.42 20.97
CA LYS A 78 6.01 -19.00 20.30
C LYS A 78 6.60 -17.91 19.38
N ARG A 79 7.78 -17.41 19.78
CA ARG A 79 8.30 -16.05 19.55
C ARG A 79 8.50 -15.61 18.09
N SER A 80 8.62 -16.52 17.13
CA SER A 80 8.98 -16.15 15.75
C SER A 80 7.78 -16.05 14.80
N PHE A 81 6.89 -17.06 14.78
CA PHE A 81 5.80 -17.10 13.80
C PHE A 81 4.70 -16.05 14.09
N SER A 82 4.56 -15.65 15.36
CA SER A 82 3.55 -14.67 15.80
C SER A 82 3.92 -13.23 15.42
N ILE A 83 5.20 -12.89 15.30
CA ILE A 83 5.62 -11.54 14.92
C ILE A 83 5.35 -11.31 13.43
N VAL A 84 5.69 -12.30 12.60
CA VAL A 84 5.47 -12.24 11.15
C VAL A 84 3.98 -12.05 10.84
N THR A 85 3.09 -12.76 11.53
CA THR A 85 1.64 -12.62 11.32
C THR A 85 1.06 -11.28 11.77
N CYS A 86 1.73 -10.57 12.68
CA CYS A 86 1.34 -9.22 13.10
C CYS A 86 1.85 -8.12 12.15
N LEU A 87 2.87 -8.40 11.34
CA LEU A 87 3.38 -7.47 10.33
C LEU A 87 2.65 -7.57 8.99
N ILE A 88 1.85 -8.63 8.77
CA ILE A 88 1.07 -8.82 7.55
C ILE A 88 0.24 -7.56 7.20
N PRO A 89 -0.52 -6.95 8.13
CA PRO A 89 -1.27 -5.74 7.84
C PRO A 89 -0.39 -4.55 7.39
N ALA A 90 0.76 -4.31 8.04
CA ALA A 90 1.69 -3.26 7.56
C ALA A 90 2.20 -3.54 6.15
N ILE A 91 2.57 -4.79 5.86
CA ILE A 91 3.06 -5.18 4.54
C ILE A 91 1.97 -4.95 3.49
N ILE A 92 0.74 -5.38 3.77
CA ILE A 92 -0.40 -5.14 2.87
C ILE A 92 -0.61 -3.64 2.66
N TRP A 93 -0.59 -2.83 3.72
CA TRP A 93 -0.74 -1.38 3.62
C TRP A 93 0.28 -0.75 2.66
N VAL A 94 1.55 -1.05 2.88
CA VAL A 94 2.64 -0.53 2.05
C VAL A 94 2.48 -0.96 0.59
N MET A 95 2.08 -2.21 0.34
CA MET A 95 1.80 -2.69 -1.03
C MET A 95 0.67 -1.91 -1.70
N LEU A 96 -0.41 -1.61 -0.97
CA LEU A 96 -1.53 -0.84 -1.51
C LEU A 96 -1.10 0.57 -1.92
N LEU A 97 -0.26 1.23 -1.11
CA LEU A 97 0.28 2.55 -1.47
C LEU A 97 1.23 2.47 -2.68
N PHE A 98 2.00 1.39 -2.83
CA PHE A 98 2.80 1.17 -4.04
C PHE A 98 1.92 0.97 -5.28
N PHE A 99 0.80 0.25 -5.17
CA PHE A 99 -0.18 0.08 -6.25
C PHE A 99 -0.91 1.37 -6.62
N ASP A 100 -1.12 2.29 -5.69
CA ASP A 100 -1.66 3.59 -6.04
C ASP A 100 -0.59 4.47 -6.71
N GLY A 101 0.60 4.52 -6.10
CA GLY A 101 1.80 5.16 -6.61
C GLY A 101 1.85 6.68 -6.51
N GLN A 102 0.72 7.33 -6.20
CA GLN A 102 0.65 8.79 -6.05
C GLN A 102 1.44 9.32 -4.83
N TYR A 103 1.52 8.53 -3.75
CA TYR A 103 2.31 8.89 -2.57
C TYR A 103 3.81 8.90 -2.86
N LEU A 104 4.30 7.95 -3.67
CA LEU A 104 5.71 7.91 -4.07
C LEU A 104 6.04 9.02 -5.08
N ALA A 105 5.11 9.30 -5.99
CA ALA A 105 5.22 10.41 -6.92
C ALA A 105 5.25 11.76 -6.18
N CYS A 106 4.40 11.92 -5.16
CA CYS A 106 4.42 13.10 -4.28
C CYS A 106 5.75 13.23 -3.53
N ALA A 107 6.25 12.17 -2.89
CA ALA A 107 7.52 12.19 -2.16
C ALA A 107 8.72 12.66 -3.02
N ARG A 108 8.67 12.43 -4.33
CA ARG A 108 9.72 12.80 -5.29
C ARG A 108 9.47 14.14 -5.98
N ALA A 109 8.27 14.70 -5.88
CA ALA A 109 7.94 15.98 -6.49
C ALA A 109 8.62 17.13 -5.72
N SER A 110 9.40 17.95 -6.43
CA SER A 110 10.28 18.97 -5.85
C SER A 110 9.83 20.41 -6.10
N ARG A 111 8.55 20.67 -6.42
CA ARG A 111 8.12 22.01 -6.86
C ARG A 111 7.09 22.68 -5.96
N GLU A 112 7.27 23.99 -5.82
CA GLU A 112 6.26 24.93 -5.33
C GLU A 112 5.30 25.29 -6.47
N GLY A 113 4.01 25.42 -6.17
CA GLY A 113 2.99 25.48 -7.22
C GLY A 113 1.57 25.66 -6.69
N LEU A 114 0.64 25.88 -7.62
CA LEU A 114 -0.79 25.81 -7.38
C LEU A 114 -1.27 24.37 -7.54
N MET A 115 -2.05 23.90 -6.57
CA MET A 115 -2.69 22.59 -6.67
C MET A 115 -3.77 22.63 -7.76
N VAL A 116 -3.66 21.73 -8.73
CA VAL A 116 -4.66 21.54 -9.78
C VAL A 116 -5.12 20.08 -9.82
N GLN A 117 -6.40 19.89 -10.09
CA GLN A 117 -6.98 18.55 -10.30
C GLN A 117 -7.01 18.25 -11.79
N THR A 118 -6.74 17.00 -12.17
CA THR A 118 -6.78 16.56 -13.57
C THR A 118 -8.22 16.26 -13.98
N ASP A 119 -8.66 16.79 -15.12
CA ASP A 119 -10.01 16.54 -15.64
C ASP A 119 -10.28 15.03 -15.78
N GLY A 120 -11.32 14.54 -15.10
CA GLY A 120 -11.75 13.13 -15.15
C GLY A 120 -11.01 12.16 -14.22
N SER A 121 -10.11 12.64 -13.35
CA SER A 121 -9.51 11.81 -12.29
C SER A 121 -9.36 12.58 -10.98
N ALA A 122 -9.43 11.88 -9.83
CA ALA A 122 -9.21 12.50 -8.51
C ALA A 122 -7.75 12.94 -8.28
N LEU A 123 -6.88 12.81 -9.29
CA LEU A 123 -5.46 13.09 -9.17
C LEU A 123 -5.19 14.59 -9.07
N THR A 124 -4.58 14.99 -7.97
CA THR A 124 -4.12 16.35 -7.70
C THR A 124 -2.60 16.44 -7.89
N TRP A 125 -2.13 17.48 -8.57
CA TRP A 125 -0.71 17.74 -8.78
C TRP A 125 -0.41 19.24 -8.73
N CYS A 126 0.88 19.58 -8.62
CA CYS A 126 1.33 20.96 -8.47
C CYS A 126 1.70 21.57 -9.82
N LYS A 127 0.90 22.55 -10.26
CA LYS A 127 1.20 23.37 -11.44
C LYS A 127 2.08 24.56 -11.02
N PRO A 128 3.21 24.82 -11.68
CA PRO A 128 4.07 25.95 -11.33
C PRO A 128 3.35 27.30 -11.51
N ILE A 129 3.70 28.28 -10.66
CA ILE A 129 3.07 29.62 -10.60
C ILE A 129 3.65 30.57 -11.65
N ASP A 130 4.80 30.23 -12.25
CA ASP A 130 5.45 31.08 -13.25
C ASP A 130 4.54 31.32 -14.46
N ASP A 131 4.09 32.58 -14.54
CA ASP A 131 3.19 33.26 -15.45
C ASP A 131 2.50 32.46 -16.57
N ILE A 132 1.21 32.77 -16.72
CA ILE A 132 0.25 32.45 -17.80
C ILE A 132 0.77 32.78 -19.23
N LYS A 133 2.05 33.14 -19.42
CA LYS A 133 2.58 33.69 -20.68
C LYS A 133 3.62 32.87 -21.44
N HIS A 134 4.14 31.74 -20.94
CA HIS A 134 4.91 30.83 -21.79
C HIS A 134 4.57 29.37 -21.48
N ILE A 135 3.80 28.75 -22.37
CA ILE A 135 3.65 27.30 -22.42
C ILE A 135 4.99 26.76 -22.92
N THR A 136 5.89 26.41 -22.00
CA THR A 136 7.20 25.86 -22.30
C THR A 136 7.28 24.40 -21.83
N ASP A 137 7.97 23.57 -22.62
CA ASP A 137 8.07 22.11 -22.53
C ASP A 137 8.37 21.53 -21.12
N ASP A 138 8.90 22.34 -20.20
CA ASP A 138 9.24 21.95 -18.82
C ASP A 138 8.03 21.45 -18.01
N ASN A 139 6.84 22.03 -18.21
CA ASN A 139 5.63 21.62 -17.50
C ASN A 139 5.17 20.21 -17.94
N LYS A 140 5.40 19.88 -19.21
CA LYS A 140 5.07 18.58 -19.78
C LYS A 140 6.07 17.52 -19.33
N ALA A 141 7.36 17.86 -19.26
CA ALA A 141 8.39 16.96 -18.77
C ALA A 141 8.12 16.52 -17.33
N GLU A 142 7.73 17.44 -16.44
CA GLU A 142 7.45 17.13 -15.04
C GLU A 142 6.15 16.37 -14.80
N LEU A 143 5.12 16.67 -15.59
CA LEU A 143 3.91 15.86 -15.57
C LEU A 143 4.25 14.41 -15.98
N MET A 144 5.10 14.25 -16.99
CA MET A 144 5.57 12.95 -17.44
C MET A 144 6.46 12.26 -16.40
N THR A 145 7.30 12.98 -15.64
CA THR A 145 8.08 12.40 -14.53
C THR A 145 7.18 11.93 -13.40
N PHE A 146 6.15 12.71 -13.03
CA PHE A 146 5.17 12.32 -12.01
C PHE A 146 4.44 11.03 -12.40
N PHE A 147 3.87 10.97 -13.62
CA PHE A 147 3.22 9.77 -14.12
C PHE A 147 4.19 8.60 -14.28
N SER A 148 5.44 8.85 -14.69
CA SER A 148 6.48 7.83 -14.78
C SER A 148 6.79 7.22 -13.41
N ILE A 149 6.97 8.04 -12.37
CA ILE A 149 7.22 7.56 -11.00
C ILE A 149 6.02 6.76 -10.48
N ARG A 150 4.80 7.21 -10.76
CA ARG A 150 3.58 6.44 -10.44
C ARG A 150 3.59 5.07 -11.11
N ASN A 151 3.87 5.00 -12.41
CA ASN A 151 3.93 3.74 -13.16
C ASN A 151 5.06 2.82 -12.66
N ILE A 152 6.20 3.39 -12.29
CA ILE A 152 7.32 2.65 -11.67
C ILE A 152 6.86 2.08 -10.31
N SER A 153 6.21 2.88 -9.48
CA SER A 153 5.67 2.43 -8.19
C SER A 153 4.72 1.25 -8.36
N GLN A 154 3.80 1.33 -9.32
CA GLN A 154 2.86 0.26 -9.63
C GLN A 154 3.56 -1.01 -10.10
N THR A 155 4.57 -0.86 -10.96
CA THR A 155 5.40 -1.98 -11.44
C THR A 155 6.14 -2.63 -10.28
N VAL A 156 6.71 -1.84 -9.36
CA VAL A 156 7.36 -2.34 -8.15
C VAL A 156 6.36 -3.07 -7.25
N GLY A 157 5.17 -2.52 -7.03
CA GLY A 157 4.08 -3.17 -6.30
C GLY A 157 3.72 -4.54 -6.89
N LEU A 158 3.55 -4.61 -8.21
CA LEU A 158 3.21 -5.85 -8.93
C LEU A 158 4.34 -6.88 -8.84
N GLY A 159 5.59 -6.43 -8.99
CA GLY A 159 6.77 -7.26 -8.82
C GLY A 159 6.86 -7.85 -7.41
N MET A 160 6.63 -7.04 -6.37
CA MET A 160 6.63 -7.52 -4.99
C MET A 160 5.52 -8.53 -4.73
N LEU A 161 4.30 -8.30 -5.23
CA LEU A 161 3.20 -9.25 -5.13
C LEU A 161 3.56 -10.58 -5.79
N PHE A 162 4.12 -10.54 -7.01
CA PHE A 162 4.57 -11.73 -7.73
C PHE A 162 5.60 -12.54 -6.93
N LEU A 163 6.62 -11.87 -6.36
CA LEU A 163 7.62 -12.51 -5.52
C LEU A 163 7.01 -13.17 -4.28
N ILE A 164 6.10 -12.49 -3.58
CA ILE A 164 5.38 -13.05 -2.43
C ILE A 164 4.56 -14.27 -2.86
N SER A 165 3.87 -14.21 -3.99
CA SER A 165 3.11 -15.35 -4.53
C SER A 165 4.01 -16.56 -4.80
N LEU A 166 5.18 -16.37 -5.43
CA LEU A 166 6.14 -17.45 -5.67
C LEU A 166 6.62 -18.08 -4.35
N VAL A 167 6.98 -17.25 -3.37
CA VAL A 167 7.40 -17.71 -2.04
C VAL A 167 6.30 -18.56 -1.38
N LEU A 168 5.05 -18.08 -1.39
CA LEU A 168 3.91 -18.79 -0.84
C LEU A 168 3.64 -20.11 -1.55
N ILE A 169 3.78 -20.16 -2.88
CA ILE A 169 3.63 -21.38 -3.67
C ILE A 169 4.74 -22.38 -3.31
N CYS A 170 6.01 -21.96 -3.29
CA CYS A 170 7.14 -22.83 -2.96
C CYS A 170 7.00 -23.42 -1.55
N PHE A 171 6.66 -22.61 -0.54
CA PHE A 171 6.42 -23.09 0.82
C PHE A 171 5.16 -23.94 0.93
N GLY A 172 4.10 -23.61 0.18
CA GLY A 172 2.85 -24.37 0.12
C GLY A 172 3.04 -25.77 -0.46
N CYS A 173 3.72 -25.87 -1.61
CA CYS A 173 4.06 -27.15 -2.24
C CYS A 173 4.94 -28.01 -1.33
N LYS A 174 5.92 -27.42 -0.64
CA LYS A 174 6.78 -28.13 0.31
C LYS A 174 6.03 -28.62 1.56
N ARG A 175 4.95 -27.95 1.95
CA ARG A 175 4.07 -28.37 3.05
C ARG A 175 3.17 -29.55 2.64
N TYR A 176 2.63 -29.52 1.43
CA TYR A 176 1.73 -30.57 0.93
C TYR A 176 2.46 -31.89 0.65
N GLY A 177 3.73 -31.87 0.26
CA GLY A 177 4.54 -33.07 0.05
C GLY A 177 5.04 -33.77 1.32
N LYS A 178 4.67 -33.29 2.51
CA LYS A 178 5.06 -33.87 3.82
C LYS A 178 3.88 -34.43 4.63
N ASP A 179 2.65 -34.24 4.17
CA ASP A 179 1.42 -34.82 4.73
C ASP A 179 1.01 -36.04 3.89
#